data_AF-A0A3N9X275-F1
#
_entry.id   AF-A0A3N9X275-F1
#
_cell.length_a   1.000
_cell.length_b   1.000
_cell.length_c   1.000
_cell.angle_alpha   90.00
_cell.angle_beta   90.00
_cell.angle_gamma   90.00
#
_symmetry.space_group_name_H-M   'P 1'
#
loop_
_entity.id
_entity.type
_entity.pdbx_description
1 polymer ?
#
loop_
_entity_poly.entity_id
_entity_poly.type
_entity_poly.pdbx_seq_one_letter_code
_entity_poly.pdbx_strand_id
1 'polypeptide(L)'
;MEPTGPADRRWPRRVYGVGTEPDPRFTLANERTFLAWLRTALGLMVAAAAVKAFGTEGSQWAAAVLAVLAVGVAVEAFPRWSRNERALRLQLPLPSTPVAVVSAAGVVVAGLTILVVVLI
;
A
#
# COMPACT_ATOMS: atom_id res chain seq x y z
N MET A 1 33.11 -28.09 5.40
CA MET A 1 31.76 -28.21 4.82
C MET A 1 30.85 -27.39 5.72
N GLU A 2 30.67 -26.12 5.38
CA GLU A 2 29.85 -25.18 6.17
C GLU A 2 28.38 -25.61 6.10
N PRO A 3 27.59 -25.47 7.19
CA PRO A 3 26.27 -26.06 7.24
C PRO A 3 25.41 -25.45 6.12
N THR A 4 24.98 -26.30 5.19
CA THR A 4 23.95 -25.96 4.22
C THR A 4 22.65 -25.75 4.99
N GLY A 5 22.45 -24.52 5.48
CA GLY A 5 21.20 -24.11 6.09
C GLY A 5 20.03 -24.46 5.15
N PRO A 6 18.86 -24.82 5.68
CA PRO A 6 17.73 -25.23 4.85
C PRO A 6 17.47 -24.16 3.79
N ALA A 7 17.42 -24.58 2.52
CA ALA A 7 17.18 -23.68 1.39
C ALA A 7 15.94 -22.83 1.69
N ASP A 8 16.08 -21.50 1.69
CA ASP A 8 15.00 -20.60 2.08
C ASP A 8 13.77 -20.80 1.15
N ARG A 9 12.67 -21.30 1.73
CA ARG A 9 11.41 -21.60 1.01
C ARG A 9 10.38 -20.47 1.12
N ARG A 10 10.73 -19.34 1.73
CA ARG A 10 9.79 -18.23 1.95
C ARG A 10 9.31 -17.61 0.63
N TRP A 11 8.03 -17.23 0.60
CA TRP A 11 7.39 -16.54 -0.52
C TRP A 11 7.20 -15.06 -0.17
N PRO A 12 7.45 -14.11 -1.10
CA PRO A 12 7.83 -14.31 -2.50
C PRO A 12 9.30 -14.64 -2.69
N ARG A 13 9.61 -15.64 -3.52
CA ARG A 13 11.00 -16.05 -3.81
C ARG A 13 11.87 -14.94 -4.40
N ARG A 14 11.27 -14.05 -5.19
CA ARG A 14 11.92 -12.86 -5.75
C ARG A 14 12.45 -11.87 -4.68
N VAL A 15 11.96 -11.96 -3.45
CA VAL A 15 12.41 -11.15 -2.31
C VAL A 15 13.29 -12.01 -1.38
N TYR A 16 12.78 -13.14 -0.91
CA TYR A 16 13.47 -13.94 0.11
C TYR A 16 14.61 -14.80 -0.44
N GLY A 17 14.60 -15.14 -1.73
CA GLY A 17 15.63 -15.97 -2.36
C GLY A 17 16.89 -15.20 -2.80
N VAL A 18 17.04 -13.93 -2.41
CA VAL A 18 18.19 -13.10 -2.78
C VAL A 18 18.75 -12.36 -1.58
N GLY A 19 20.04 -12.00 -1.67
CA GLY A 19 20.73 -11.22 -0.65
C GLY A 19 20.91 -11.97 0.67
N THR A 20 21.15 -11.22 1.73
CA THR A 20 21.25 -11.74 3.10
C THR A 20 20.07 -11.27 3.93
N GLU A 21 19.84 -11.92 5.08
CA GLU A 21 18.77 -11.50 5.97
C GLU A 21 19.07 -10.09 6.51
N PRO A 22 18.18 -9.10 6.31
CA PRO A 22 18.35 -7.78 6.86
C PRO A 22 18.23 -7.81 8.38
N ASP A 23 18.68 -6.75 9.03
CA ASP A 23 18.33 -6.52 10.43
C ASP A 23 16.80 -6.49 10.59
N PRO A 24 16.20 -7.34 11.46
CA PRO A 24 14.75 -7.46 11.61
C PRO A 24 14.03 -6.12 11.84
N ARG A 25 14.70 -5.12 12.45
CA ARG A 25 14.07 -3.81 12.67
C ARG A 25 13.69 -3.10 11.38
N PHE A 26 14.48 -3.25 10.30
CA PHE A 26 14.20 -2.61 9.01
C PHE A 26 13.11 -3.35 8.25
N THR A 27 13.11 -4.67 8.28
CA THR A 27 12.03 -5.49 7.73
C THR A 27 10.69 -5.19 8.42
N LEU A 28 10.66 -5.13 9.76
CA LEU A 28 9.44 -4.77 10.51
C LEU A 28 9.01 -3.32 10.27
N ALA A 29 9.94 -2.39 10.03
CA ALA A 29 9.59 -1.03 9.62
C ALA A 29 8.92 -1.01 8.24
N ASN A 30 9.47 -1.75 7.27
CA ASN A 30 8.88 -1.88 5.93
C ASN A 30 7.48 -2.53 6.00
N GLU A 31 7.32 -3.60 6.79
CA GLU A 31 6.03 -4.26 7.02
C GLU A 31 4.99 -3.30 7.63
N ARG A 32 5.35 -2.50 8.65
CA ARG A 32 4.45 -1.48 9.21
C ARG A 32 3.99 -0.48 8.15
N THR A 33 4.87 -0.06 7.25
CA THR A 33 4.44 0.81 6.14
C THR A 33 3.52 0.06 5.19
N PHE A 34 3.77 -1.21 4.85
CA PHE A 34 2.83 -2.01 4.04
C PHE A 34 1.44 -2.09 4.68
N LEU A 35 1.36 -2.44 5.97
CA LEU A 35 0.10 -2.54 6.70
C LEU A 35 -0.61 -1.20 6.84
N ALA A 36 0.13 -0.10 7.00
CA ALA A 36 -0.45 1.23 7.02
C ALA A 36 -1.16 1.58 5.70
N TRP A 37 -0.66 1.10 4.57
CA TRP A 37 -1.28 1.34 3.27
C TRP A 37 -2.52 0.47 3.04
N LEU A 38 -2.47 -0.80 3.45
CA LEU A 38 -3.68 -1.63 3.46
C LEU A 38 -4.77 -1.02 4.34
N ARG A 39 -4.42 -0.49 5.51
CA ARG A 39 -5.36 0.23 6.38
C ARG A 39 -5.99 1.44 5.66
N THR A 40 -5.20 2.24 4.96
CA THR A 40 -5.72 3.38 4.17
C THR A 40 -6.67 2.90 3.07
N ALA A 41 -6.31 1.84 2.32
CA ALA A 41 -7.17 1.27 1.30
C ALA A 41 -8.50 0.77 1.89
N LEU A 42 -8.47 0.10 3.04
CA LEU A 42 -9.68 -0.34 3.74
C LEU A 42 -10.54 0.84 4.18
N GLY A 43 -9.94 1.90 4.73
CA GLY A 43 -10.66 3.11 5.11
C GLY A 43 -11.39 3.76 3.92
N LEU A 44 -10.72 3.85 2.76
CA LEU A 44 -11.32 4.35 1.53
C LEU A 44 -12.45 3.44 1.03
N MET A 45 -12.30 2.12 1.14
CA MET A 45 -13.34 1.17 0.74
C MET A 45 -14.59 1.27 1.64
N VAL A 46 -14.39 1.43 2.96
CA VAL A 46 -15.49 1.65 3.91
C VAL A 46 -16.19 2.97 3.58
N ALA A 47 -15.45 4.04 3.29
CA ALA A 47 -16.03 5.31 2.88
C ALA A 47 -16.83 5.18 1.57
N ALA A 48 -16.30 4.48 0.56
CA ALA A 48 -17.02 4.20 -0.68
C ALA A 48 -18.35 3.48 -0.44
N ALA A 49 -18.33 2.44 0.39
CA ALA A 49 -19.53 1.69 0.76
C ALA A 49 -20.54 2.56 1.51
N ALA A 50 -20.08 3.40 2.45
CA ALA A 50 -20.93 4.32 3.18
C ALA A 50 -21.59 5.36 2.26
N VAL A 51 -20.82 5.97 1.35
CA VAL A 51 -21.36 6.91 0.35
C VAL A 51 -22.40 6.23 -0.54
N LYS A 52 -22.15 4.98 -0.96
CA LYS A 52 -23.12 4.22 -1.77
C LYS A 52 -24.40 3.87 -1.00
N ALA A 53 -24.29 3.60 0.31
CA ALA A 53 -25.41 3.17 1.15
C ALA A 53 -26.29 4.34 1.62
N PHE A 54 -25.69 5.51 1.89
CA PHE A 54 -26.37 6.65 2.52
C PHE A 54 -26.42 7.91 1.65
N GLY A 55 -25.84 7.91 0.46
CA GLY A 55 -25.80 9.06 -0.44
C GLY A 55 -27.09 9.30 -1.23
N THR A 56 -27.23 10.52 -1.74
CA THR A 56 -28.33 10.99 -2.61
C THR A 56 -28.15 10.56 -4.07
N GLU A 57 -29.11 10.89 -4.94
CA GLU A 57 -28.94 10.74 -6.39
C GLU A 57 -27.69 11.52 -6.86
N GLY A 58 -26.75 10.83 -7.51
CA GLY A 58 -25.45 11.39 -7.93
C GLY A 58 -24.25 10.92 -7.12
N SER A 59 -24.45 10.41 -5.89
CA SER A 59 -23.38 9.89 -5.02
C SER A 59 -22.65 8.64 -5.54
N GLN A 60 -23.22 7.98 -6.57
CA GLN A 60 -22.65 6.76 -7.16
C GLN A 60 -21.26 6.99 -7.75
N TRP A 61 -21.02 8.14 -8.37
CA TRP A 61 -19.71 8.49 -8.90
C TRP A 61 -18.68 8.71 -7.79
N ALA A 62 -19.06 9.37 -6.69
CA ALA A 62 -18.20 9.56 -5.53
C ALA A 62 -17.81 8.22 -4.90
N ALA A 63 -18.77 7.31 -4.72
CA ALA A 63 -18.48 5.95 -4.25
C ALA A 63 -17.53 5.19 -5.19
N ALA A 64 -17.73 5.30 -6.51
CA ALA A 64 -16.86 4.67 -7.50
C ALA A 64 -15.42 5.23 -7.44
N VAL A 65 -15.26 6.54 -7.35
CA VAL A 65 -13.94 7.20 -7.20
C VAL A 65 -13.22 6.70 -5.95
N LEU A 66 -13.89 6.68 -4.79
CA LEU A 66 -13.32 6.19 -3.55
C LEU A 66 -12.91 4.71 -3.64
N ALA A 67 -13.73 3.87 -4.26
CA ALA A 67 -13.42 2.46 -4.47
C ALA A 67 -12.20 2.26 -5.40
N VAL A 68 -12.10 3.03 -6.48
CA VAL A 68 -10.94 2.98 -7.40
C VAL A 68 -9.66 3.42 -6.67
N LEU A 69 -9.73 4.49 -5.87
CA LEU A 69 -8.59 4.92 -5.05
C LEU A 69 -8.18 3.84 -4.05
N ALA A 70 -9.14 3.21 -3.38
CA ALA A 70 -8.89 2.11 -2.45
C ALA A 70 -8.12 0.96 -3.11
N VAL A 71 -8.58 0.52 -4.29
CA VAL A 71 -7.90 -0.53 -5.08
C VAL A 71 -6.50 -0.08 -5.48
N GLY A 72 -6.34 1.16 -5.98
CA GLY A 72 -5.04 1.70 -6.35
C GLY A 72 -4.03 1.68 -5.20
N VAL A 73 -4.43 2.13 -4.01
CA VAL A 73 -3.61 2.12 -2.79
C VAL A 73 -3.23 0.69 -2.39
N ALA A 74 -4.18 -0.25 -2.43
CA ALA A 74 -3.91 -1.65 -2.10
C ALA A 74 -2.95 -2.33 -3.09
N VAL A 75 -3.16 -2.09 -4.39
CA VAL A 75 -2.33 -2.67 -5.47
C VAL A 75 -0.90 -2.13 -5.42
N GLU A 76 -0.70 -0.86 -5.08
CA GLU A 76 0.64 -0.25 -5.00
C GLU A 76 1.43 -0.70 -3.76
N ALA A 77 0.75 -1.07 -2.67
CA ALA A 77 1.39 -1.44 -1.41
C ALA A 77 2.35 -2.64 -1.53
N PHE A 78 1.94 -3.69 -2.24
CA PHE A 78 2.73 -4.94 -2.32
C PHE A 78 3.99 -4.82 -3.21
N PRO A 79 3.95 -4.25 -4.42
CA PRO A 79 5.15 -3.97 -5.20
C PRO A 79 6.13 -3.07 -4.47
N ARG A 80 5.64 -2.04 -3.76
CA ARG A 80 6.51 -1.16 -2.97
C ARG A 80 7.21 -1.92 -1.85
N TRP A 81 6.45 -2.67 -1.05
CA TRP A 81 7.02 -3.51 0.01
C TRP A 81 8.09 -4.47 -0.54
N SER A 82 7.79 -5.15 -1.66
CA SER A 82 8.71 -6.10 -2.29
C SER A 82 10.01 -5.46 -2.76
N ARG A 83 9.93 -4.25 -3.34
CA ARG A 83 11.12 -3.51 -3.82
C ARG A 83 12.01 -3.05 -2.66
N ASN A 84 11.40 -2.53 -1.60
CA ASN A 84 12.13 -2.08 -0.41
C ASN A 84 12.80 -3.25 0.31
N GLU A 85 12.07 -4.34 0.52
CA GLU A 85 12.60 -5.53 1.19
C GLU A 85 13.76 -6.14 0.41
N ARG A 86 13.62 -6.21 -0.91
CA ARG A 86 14.69 -6.69 -1.80
C ARG A 86 15.90 -5.76 -1.78
N ALA A 87 15.71 -4.43 -1.74
CA ALA A 87 16.82 -3.48 -1.65
C ALA A 87 17.58 -3.61 -0.32
N LEU A 88 16.85 -3.77 0.80
CA LEU A 88 17.44 -4.03 2.11
C LEU A 88 18.28 -5.32 2.12
N ARG A 89 17.75 -6.41 1.56
CA ARG A 89 18.45 -7.70 1.45
C ARG A 89 19.72 -7.64 0.60
N LEU A 90 19.69 -6.84 -0.46
CA LEU A 90 20.81 -6.65 -1.38
C LEU A 90 21.78 -5.54 -0.95
N GLN A 91 21.55 -4.89 0.20
CA GLN A 91 22.30 -3.72 0.66
C GLN A 91 22.39 -2.60 -0.38
N LEU A 92 21.33 -2.42 -1.16
CA LEU A 92 21.23 -1.37 -2.17
C LEU A 92 20.57 -0.12 -1.59
N PRO A 93 20.84 1.08 -2.17
CA PRO A 93 20.08 2.28 -1.86
C PRO A 93 18.57 2.03 -2.00
N LEU A 94 17.78 2.56 -1.06
CA LEU A 94 16.34 2.44 -1.11
C LEU A 94 15.79 3.15 -2.36
N PRO A 95 14.89 2.51 -3.12
CA PRO A 95 14.35 3.10 -4.34
C PRO A 95 13.60 4.39 -4.01
N SER A 96 13.88 5.46 -4.76
CA SER A 96 13.11 6.69 -4.68
C SER A 96 11.70 6.41 -5.21
N THR A 97 10.73 6.42 -4.30
CA THR A 97 9.33 6.26 -4.65
C THR A 97 8.61 7.59 -4.51
N PRO A 98 7.77 8.03 -5.47
CA PRO A 98 6.99 9.27 -5.38
C PRO A 98 5.84 9.17 -4.35
N VAL A 99 5.98 8.32 -3.34
CA VAL A 99 4.98 7.96 -2.33
C VAL A 99 4.42 9.18 -1.61
N ALA A 100 5.26 10.16 -1.29
CA ALA A 100 4.80 11.40 -0.67
C ALA A 100 3.82 12.15 -1.59
N VAL A 101 4.14 12.25 -2.88
CA VAL A 101 3.30 12.92 -3.88
C VAL A 101 2.01 12.13 -4.14
N VAL A 102 2.10 10.81 -4.28
CA VAL A 102 0.93 9.94 -4.50
C VAL A 102 0.00 9.96 -3.27
N SER A 103 0.56 9.90 -2.07
CA SER A 103 -0.22 10.01 -0.81
C SER A 103 -0.92 11.36 -0.72
N ALA A 104 -0.21 12.46 -0.99
CA ALA A 104 -0.77 13.80 -0.95
C ALA A 104 -1.89 13.96 -1.99
N ALA A 105 -1.68 13.52 -3.23
CA ALA A 105 -2.70 13.52 -4.27
C ALA A 105 -3.93 12.69 -3.86
N GLY A 106 -3.73 11.49 -3.30
CA GLY A 106 -4.81 10.64 -2.83
C GLY A 106 -5.66 11.30 -1.74
N VAL A 107 -5.03 11.98 -0.77
CA VAL A 107 -5.73 12.74 0.28
C VAL A 107 -6.53 13.90 -0.32
N VAL A 108 -5.96 14.64 -1.28
CA VAL A 108 -6.66 15.74 -1.96
C VAL A 108 -7.88 15.22 -2.71
N VAL A 109 -7.76 14.15 -3.49
CA VAL A 109 -8.89 13.59 -4.24
C VAL A 109 -9.98 13.06 -3.30
N ALA A 110 -9.60 12.39 -2.21
CA ALA A 110 -10.56 11.93 -1.20
C ALA A 110 -11.29 13.10 -0.54
N GLY A 111 -10.57 14.16 -0.16
CA GLY A 111 -11.15 15.37 0.43
C GLY A 111 -12.11 16.09 -0.51
N LEU A 112 -11.74 16.25 -1.79
CA LEU A 112 -12.61 16.84 -2.81
C LEU A 112 -13.86 15.99 -3.04
N THR A 113 -13.73 14.67 -3.05
CA THR A 113 -14.87 13.75 -3.22
C THR A 113 -15.85 13.89 -2.05
N ILE A 114 -15.35 13.94 -0.82
CA ILE A 114 -16.18 14.16 0.37
C ILE A 114 -16.85 15.54 0.30
N LEU A 115 -16.13 16.59 -0.08
CA LEU A 115 -16.68 17.94 -0.20
C LEU A 115 -17.84 17.99 -1.20
N VAL A 116 -17.69 17.35 -2.37
CA VAL A 116 -18.77 17.26 -3.37
C VAL A 116 -19.99 16.54 -2.81
N VAL A 117 -19.81 15.43 -2.09
CA VAL A 117 -20.92 14.69 -1.46
C VAL A 117 -21.64 15.51 -0.38
N VAL A 118 -20.93 16.37 0.35
CA VAL A 118 -21.53 17.20 1.40
C VAL A 118 -22.30 18.40 0.82
N LEU A 119 -21.89 18.91 -0.33
CA LEU A 119 -22.48 20.11 -0.95
C LEU A 119 -23.68 19.83 -1.86
N ILE A 120 -23.96 18.56 -2.16
CA ILE A 120 -25.06 18.11 -3.03
C ILE A 120 -26.07 17.32 -2.20
#